data_AF-A0A5B7C0Z4-F1
#
_entry.id   AF-A0A5B7C0Z4-F1
#
_cell.length_a   1.000
_cell.length_b   1.000
_cell.length_c   1.000
_cell.angle_alpha   90.00
_cell.angle_beta   90.00
_cell.angle_gamma   90.00
#
_symmetry.space_group_name_H-M   'P 1'
#
loop_
_entity.id
_entity.type
_entity.pdbx_description
1 polymer ?
#
loop_
_entity_poly.entity_id
_entity_poly.type
_entity_poly.pdbx_seq_one_letter_code
_entity_poly.pdbx_strand_id
1 'polypeptide(L)'
;MGKYEWSGYLALAEMVQKVGLKLHVSLCFHASGDPKIALPEWVSRIGEAQPSIFFTDLSGQLYKKCLSLAVDDLPVLDGKTPIQVYKEFCESFNSSFSPFMGSTITGISIGLGPDGELRYPSHHHPVKSRKIPGVGEFQCYDENMINHLKQHAQALGNPLWGLAGPHDAPNYDQSPNWNNFFKEQGGSWETAYGDFFLSWYSSQLISHGDRLLSLAASTFSDAPVTVAGKVPLMHSWYRTRSHASELTAGFYNTVNRDGYQVVAEMFGKNSCKMILPGMDLSDEHQLREACSSPETLLAQITAACRKHGVEISGQNSSVSGVPRGFEQIKKNLLGSFIH
;
A
#
# COMPACT_ATOMS: atom_id res chain seq x y z
N MET A 1 -25.68 4.44 -5.86
CA MET A 1 -24.64 4.53 -4.81
C MET A 1 -25.32 4.46 -3.43
N GLY A 2 -24.67 3.92 -2.39
CA GLY A 2 -25.20 3.92 -1.02
C GLY A 2 -26.24 2.83 -0.68
N LYS A 3 -26.29 1.72 -1.43
CA LYS A 3 -27.07 0.52 -1.06
C LYS A 3 -26.09 -0.58 -0.68
N TYR A 4 -26.09 -0.99 0.58
CA TYR A 4 -25.18 -2.00 1.12
C TYR A 4 -25.98 -3.24 1.52
N GLU A 5 -25.54 -4.42 1.08
CA GLU A 5 -26.17 -5.70 1.40
C GLU A 5 -25.25 -6.51 2.29
N TRP A 6 -25.57 -6.56 3.58
CA TRP A 6 -24.72 -7.15 4.61
C TRP A 6 -25.15 -8.56 5.04
N SER A 7 -26.29 -9.08 4.58
CA SER A 7 -26.88 -10.32 5.09
C SER A 7 -25.93 -11.51 5.12
N GLY A 8 -25.18 -11.75 4.03
CA GLY A 8 -24.20 -12.84 3.97
C GLY A 8 -23.03 -12.67 4.95
N TYR A 9 -22.55 -11.45 5.13
CA TYR A 9 -21.45 -11.14 6.06
C TYR A 9 -21.90 -11.16 7.53
N LEU A 10 -23.13 -10.75 7.81
CA LEU A 10 -23.74 -10.87 9.14
C LEU A 10 -23.90 -12.34 9.55
N ALA A 11 -24.41 -13.18 8.64
CA ALA A 11 -24.49 -14.62 8.87
C ALA A 11 -23.11 -15.24 9.17
N LEU A 12 -22.05 -14.77 8.50
CA LEU A 12 -20.68 -15.19 8.80
C LEU A 12 -20.23 -14.76 10.20
N ALA A 13 -20.47 -13.51 10.59
CA ALA A 13 -20.15 -13.02 11.93
C ALA A 13 -20.88 -13.82 13.03
N GLU A 14 -22.15 -14.16 12.82
CA GLU A 14 -22.91 -15.04 13.72
C GLU A 14 -22.32 -16.44 13.82
N MET A 15 -21.90 -17.04 12.70
CA MET A 15 -21.27 -18.35 12.70
C MET A 15 -19.96 -18.33 13.51
N VAL A 16 -19.12 -17.32 13.30
CA VAL A 16 -17.86 -17.14 14.03
C VAL A 16 -18.12 -16.92 15.53
N GLN A 17 -19.14 -16.14 15.87
CA GLN A 17 -19.55 -15.93 17.26
C GLN A 17 -20.01 -17.23 17.93
N LYS A 18 -20.84 -18.05 17.26
CA LYS A 18 -21.39 -19.32 17.79
C LYS A 18 -20.29 -20.32 18.14
N VAL A 19 -19.17 -20.30 17.43
CA VAL A 19 -18.01 -21.18 17.69
C VAL A 19 -16.97 -20.55 18.63
N GLY A 20 -17.23 -19.35 19.16
CA GLY A 20 -16.37 -18.68 20.15
C GLY A 20 -15.06 -18.12 19.59
N LEU A 21 -14.95 -17.93 18.27
CA LEU A 21 -13.76 -17.37 17.63
C LEU A 21 -13.81 -15.83 17.58
N LYS A 22 -12.63 -15.22 17.46
CA LYS A 22 -12.51 -13.79 17.14
C LYS A 22 -12.45 -13.59 15.63
N LEU A 23 -12.91 -12.42 15.20
CA LEU A 23 -12.98 -12.02 13.80
C LEU A 23 -12.17 -10.74 13.59
N HIS A 24 -11.28 -10.79 12.61
CA HIS A 24 -10.64 -9.61 12.04
C HIS A 24 -11.24 -9.37 10.64
N VAL A 25 -11.83 -8.20 10.41
CA VAL A 25 -12.50 -7.88 9.14
C VAL A 25 -11.62 -6.96 8.30
N SER A 26 -11.53 -7.18 7.00
CA SER A 26 -10.87 -6.25 6.07
C SER A 26 -11.90 -5.55 5.19
N LEU A 27 -11.90 -4.22 5.20
CA LEU A 27 -12.73 -3.40 4.32
C LEU A 27 -11.95 -3.11 3.03
N CYS A 28 -12.24 -3.88 1.99
CA CYS A 28 -11.47 -3.90 0.75
C CYS A 28 -12.02 -2.94 -0.30
N PHE A 29 -11.33 -1.82 -0.53
CA PHE A 29 -11.65 -0.85 -1.60
C PHE A 29 -10.92 -1.14 -2.93
N HIS A 30 -10.65 -2.42 -3.20
CA HIS A 30 -9.93 -2.88 -4.38
C HIS A 30 -10.61 -4.15 -4.95
N ALA A 31 -10.39 -4.41 -6.24
CA ALA A 31 -10.76 -5.66 -6.88
C ALA A 31 -9.73 -6.75 -6.60
N SER A 32 -10.20 -7.99 -6.41
CA SER A 32 -9.35 -9.18 -6.30
C SER A 32 -9.36 -10.00 -7.58
N GLY A 33 -8.21 -10.61 -7.91
CA GLY A 33 -8.08 -11.56 -9.01
C GLY A 33 -8.43 -13.00 -8.61
N ASP A 34 -8.33 -13.33 -7.32
CA ASP A 34 -8.53 -14.68 -6.79
C ASP A 34 -9.05 -14.63 -5.33
N PRO A 35 -10.34 -14.94 -5.07
CA PRO A 35 -11.38 -15.12 -6.07
C PRO A 35 -11.62 -13.81 -6.85
N LYS A 36 -12.07 -13.93 -8.11
CA LYS A 36 -12.29 -12.77 -8.99
C LYS A 36 -13.47 -11.93 -8.51
N ILE A 37 -13.17 -10.84 -7.80
CA ILE A 37 -14.16 -9.87 -7.30
C ILE A 37 -13.81 -8.51 -7.91
N ALA A 38 -14.70 -7.96 -8.74
CA ALA A 38 -14.51 -6.66 -9.35
C ALA A 38 -14.88 -5.51 -8.41
N LEU A 39 -14.45 -4.30 -8.76
CA LEU A 39 -15.05 -3.08 -8.18
C LEU A 39 -16.56 -3.03 -8.49
N PRO A 40 -17.35 -2.28 -7.72
CA PRO A 40 -18.76 -2.10 -8.02
C PRO A 40 -18.99 -1.66 -9.47
N GLU A 41 -19.98 -2.25 -10.14
CA GLU A 41 -20.22 -2.03 -11.58
C GLU A 41 -20.35 -0.53 -11.94
N TRP A 42 -20.96 0.26 -11.06
CA TRP A 42 -21.11 1.69 -11.26
C TRP A 42 -19.75 2.42 -11.29
N VAL A 43 -18.75 1.99 -10.51
CA VAL A 43 -17.37 2.53 -10.57
C VAL A 43 -16.73 2.20 -11.91
N SER A 44 -16.90 0.96 -12.37
CA SER A 44 -16.37 0.50 -13.66
C SER A 44 -16.92 1.33 -14.83
N ARG A 45 -18.23 1.62 -14.85
CA ARG A 45 -18.86 2.47 -15.87
C ARG A 45 -18.33 3.90 -15.86
N ILE A 46 -18.11 4.49 -14.68
CA ILE A 46 -17.50 5.82 -14.56
C ILE A 46 -16.07 5.76 -15.12
N GLY A 47 -15.29 4.74 -14.79
CA GLY A 47 -13.93 4.57 -15.27
C GLY A 47 -13.80 4.30 -16.78
N GLU A 48 -14.86 3.81 -17.43
CA GLU A 48 -14.92 3.72 -18.90
C GLU A 48 -15.11 5.10 -19.54
N ALA A 49 -15.93 5.97 -18.94
CA ALA A 49 -16.15 7.33 -19.41
C ALA A 49 -15.02 8.30 -19.00
N GLN A 50 -14.39 8.07 -17.84
CA GLN A 50 -13.34 8.88 -17.26
C GLN A 50 -12.16 8.00 -16.80
N PRO A 51 -11.26 7.61 -17.71
CA PRO A 51 -10.12 6.74 -17.39
C PRO A 51 -9.15 7.31 -16.35
N SER A 52 -9.10 8.64 -16.18
CA SER A 52 -8.19 9.33 -15.25
C SER A 52 -8.47 9.05 -13.78
N ILE A 53 -9.54 8.32 -13.44
CA ILE A 53 -9.78 7.85 -12.08
C ILE A 53 -8.89 6.66 -11.68
N PHE A 54 -8.20 6.03 -12.63
CA PHE A 54 -7.33 4.89 -12.38
C PHE A 54 -5.85 5.28 -12.46
N PHE A 55 -5.01 4.58 -11.69
CA PHE A 55 -3.57 4.69 -11.84
C PHE A 55 -3.17 4.34 -13.27
N THR A 56 -2.20 5.08 -13.79
CA THR A 56 -1.70 4.91 -15.16
C THR A 56 -0.18 4.87 -15.15
N ASP A 57 0.39 3.93 -15.90
CA ASP A 57 1.84 3.80 -16.08
C ASP A 57 2.38 4.67 -17.23
N LEU A 58 3.71 4.65 -17.42
CA LEU A 58 4.37 5.46 -18.44
C LEU A 58 3.89 5.13 -19.86
N SER A 59 3.45 3.89 -20.09
CA SER A 59 2.95 3.43 -21.39
C SER A 59 1.46 3.73 -21.60
N GLY A 60 0.79 4.37 -20.63
CA GLY A 60 -0.62 4.68 -20.69
C GLY A 60 -1.56 3.53 -20.28
N GLN A 61 -1.02 2.45 -19.69
CA GLN A 61 -1.85 1.32 -19.26
C GLN A 61 -2.52 1.61 -17.93
N LEU A 62 -3.81 1.28 -17.86
CA LEU A 62 -4.68 1.58 -16.72
C LEU A 62 -4.72 0.42 -15.73
N TYR A 63 -4.48 0.70 -14.44
CA TYR A 63 -4.73 -0.24 -13.36
C TYR A 63 -6.18 -0.13 -12.84
N LYS A 64 -7.09 -0.92 -13.43
CA LYS A 64 -8.54 -0.84 -13.15
C LYS A 64 -9.02 -1.54 -11.86
N LYS A 65 -8.11 -2.00 -11.00
CA LYS A 65 -8.47 -2.73 -9.77
C LYS A 65 -8.59 -1.83 -8.53
N CYS A 66 -8.17 -0.57 -8.61
CA CYS A 66 -8.26 0.41 -7.53
C CYS A 66 -8.28 1.82 -8.13
N LEU A 67 -8.97 2.75 -7.47
CA LEU A 67 -8.92 4.16 -7.86
C LEU A 67 -7.54 4.77 -7.58
N SER A 68 -7.11 5.71 -8.42
CA SER A 68 -5.91 6.53 -8.20
C SER A 68 -6.08 7.37 -6.94
N LEU A 69 -5.06 7.48 -6.12
CA LEU A 69 -5.09 8.35 -4.92
C LEU A 69 -5.23 9.84 -5.28
N ALA A 70 -4.96 10.23 -6.52
CA ALA A 70 -5.13 11.61 -6.97
C ALA A 70 -6.59 12.06 -7.01
N VAL A 71 -7.52 11.11 -7.07
CA VAL A 71 -8.96 11.42 -7.09
C VAL A 71 -9.61 11.39 -5.71
N ASP A 72 -8.88 11.10 -4.63
CA ASP A 72 -9.41 10.99 -3.26
C ASP A 72 -10.39 12.10 -2.87
N ASP A 73 -10.03 13.34 -3.21
CA ASP A 73 -10.76 14.56 -2.86
C ASP A 73 -11.50 15.19 -4.06
N LEU A 74 -11.55 14.49 -5.21
CA LEU A 74 -12.23 14.96 -6.42
C LEU A 74 -13.61 14.31 -6.56
N PRO A 75 -14.66 15.06 -6.92
CA PRO A 75 -16.04 14.56 -6.98
C PRO A 75 -16.33 13.74 -8.25
N VAL A 76 -15.51 12.73 -8.52
CA VAL A 76 -15.53 11.92 -9.76
C VAL A 76 -16.55 10.77 -9.73
N LEU A 77 -17.17 10.50 -8.58
CA LEU A 77 -18.10 9.39 -8.38
C LEU A 77 -19.55 9.90 -8.33
N ASP A 78 -20.07 10.35 -9.48
CA ASP A 78 -21.40 10.97 -9.61
C ASP A 78 -21.62 12.14 -8.61
N GLY A 79 -20.61 13.00 -8.47
CA GLY A 79 -20.63 14.16 -7.58
C GLY A 79 -20.12 13.90 -6.16
N LYS A 80 -19.77 12.67 -5.81
CA LYS A 80 -19.05 12.34 -4.55
C LYS A 80 -17.58 12.09 -4.78
N THR A 81 -16.79 12.31 -3.72
CA THR A 81 -15.37 11.92 -3.70
C THR A 81 -15.22 10.45 -3.26
N PRO A 82 -14.15 9.74 -3.68
CA PRO A 82 -13.80 8.43 -3.15
C PRO A 82 -13.77 8.39 -1.62
N ILE A 83 -13.17 9.40 -0.96
CA ILE A 83 -13.12 9.48 0.51
C ILE A 83 -14.53 9.50 1.12
N GLN A 84 -15.47 10.24 0.52
CA GLN A 84 -16.88 10.22 0.98
C GLN A 84 -17.52 8.84 0.82
N VAL A 85 -17.29 8.17 -0.32
CA VAL A 85 -17.83 6.83 -0.58
C VAL A 85 -17.26 5.80 0.40
N TYR A 86 -15.97 5.86 0.69
CA TYR A 86 -15.31 5.00 1.68
C TYR A 86 -15.84 5.26 3.09
N LYS A 87 -16.06 6.53 3.45
CA LYS A 87 -16.64 6.92 4.74
C LYS A 87 -18.04 6.32 4.93
N GLU A 88 -18.92 6.50 3.95
CA GLU A 88 -20.29 5.97 4.01
C GLU A 88 -20.30 4.43 4.10
N PHE A 89 -19.36 3.76 3.43
CA PHE A 89 -19.20 2.31 3.54
C PHE A 89 -18.76 1.89 4.95
N CYS A 90 -17.75 2.56 5.53
CA CYS A 90 -17.29 2.31 6.89
C CYS A 90 -18.38 2.58 7.94
N GLU A 91 -19.15 3.66 7.80
CA GLU A 91 -20.26 3.99 8.69
C GLU A 91 -21.39 2.96 8.59
N SER A 92 -21.73 2.51 7.38
CA SER A 92 -22.71 1.45 7.18
C SER A 92 -22.26 0.14 7.82
N PHE A 93 -20.99 -0.24 7.64
CA PHE A 93 -20.41 -1.40 8.31
C PHE A 93 -20.45 -1.26 9.83
N ASN A 94 -20.03 -0.11 10.38
CA ASN A 94 -20.03 0.12 11.82
C ASN A 94 -21.44 -0.05 12.43
N SER A 95 -22.45 0.53 11.79
CA SER A 95 -23.84 0.42 12.22
C SER A 95 -24.37 -1.01 12.13
N SER A 96 -24.21 -1.67 10.98
CA SER A 96 -24.75 -3.01 10.75
C SER A 96 -24.07 -4.10 11.61
N PHE A 97 -22.79 -3.94 11.93
CA PHE A 97 -22.02 -4.90 12.73
C PHE A 97 -21.88 -4.52 14.20
N SER A 98 -22.54 -3.44 14.65
CA SER A 98 -22.49 -2.98 16.05
C SER A 98 -22.72 -4.07 17.11
N PRO A 99 -23.60 -5.09 16.93
CA PRO A 99 -23.77 -6.15 17.92
C PRO A 99 -22.53 -7.06 18.09
N PHE A 100 -21.62 -7.07 17.11
CA PHE A 100 -20.42 -7.91 17.08
C PHE A 100 -19.15 -7.16 17.49
N MET A 101 -19.17 -5.82 17.53
CA MET A 101 -17.98 -5.01 17.82
C MET A 101 -17.48 -5.24 19.26
N GLY A 102 -16.19 -5.51 19.42
CA GLY A 102 -15.55 -5.83 20.71
C GLY A 102 -15.78 -7.24 21.23
N SER A 103 -16.91 -7.85 20.88
CA SER A 103 -17.25 -9.22 21.28
C SER A 103 -16.62 -10.22 20.32
N THR A 104 -17.08 -10.24 19.08
CA THR A 104 -16.63 -11.15 18.03
C THR A 104 -15.62 -10.46 17.12
N ILE A 105 -15.94 -9.25 16.64
CA ILE A 105 -15.04 -8.44 15.83
C ILE A 105 -14.09 -7.69 16.77
N THR A 106 -12.80 -7.99 16.68
CA THR A 106 -11.76 -7.37 17.53
C THR A 106 -10.80 -6.50 16.73
N GLY A 107 -10.79 -6.62 15.40
CA GLY A 107 -9.91 -5.87 14.52
C GLY A 107 -10.56 -5.58 13.17
N ILE A 108 -10.22 -4.42 12.62
CA ILE A 108 -10.66 -3.94 11.31
C ILE A 108 -9.43 -3.45 10.54
N SER A 109 -9.19 -4.02 9.36
CA SER A 109 -8.22 -3.48 8.40
C SER A 109 -8.91 -2.63 7.34
N ILE A 110 -8.29 -1.51 6.99
CA ILE A 110 -8.75 -0.65 5.90
C ILE A 110 -7.85 -0.89 4.69
N GLY A 111 -8.46 -1.12 3.53
CA GLY A 111 -7.72 -1.20 2.27
C GLY A 111 -7.17 0.17 1.90
N LEU A 112 -5.84 0.26 1.76
CA LEU A 112 -5.12 1.52 1.49
C LEU A 112 -4.65 1.65 0.03
N GLY A 113 -5.16 0.80 -0.86
CA GLY A 113 -4.72 0.76 -2.25
C GLY A 113 -4.82 -0.64 -2.89
N PRO A 114 -4.03 -0.89 -3.94
CA PRO A 114 -3.88 -2.19 -4.61
C PRO A 114 -3.69 -3.33 -3.61
N ASP A 115 -4.48 -4.40 -3.78
CA ASP A 115 -4.46 -5.59 -2.89
C ASP A 115 -4.66 -5.25 -1.39
N GLY A 116 -5.23 -4.08 -1.09
CA GLY A 116 -5.50 -3.57 0.26
C GLY A 116 -4.29 -2.95 0.94
N GLU A 117 -3.17 -2.81 0.23
CA GLU A 117 -1.89 -2.35 0.75
C GLU A 117 -1.66 -0.87 0.45
N LEU A 118 -0.99 -0.17 1.37
CA LEU A 118 -0.52 1.19 1.16
C LEU A 118 0.63 1.18 0.15
N ARG A 119 0.33 1.25 -1.15
CA ARG A 119 1.33 1.36 -2.23
C ARG A 119 0.71 1.80 -3.54
N TYR A 120 1.56 2.12 -4.49
CA TYR A 120 1.20 2.15 -5.90
C TYR A 120 1.17 0.75 -6.52
N PRO A 121 0.42 0.52 -7.63
CA PRO A 121 0.39 -0.76 -8.34
C PRO A 121 1.64 -1.00 -9.22
N SER A 122 2.84 -0.73 -8.68
CA SER A 122 4.11 -0.80 -9.42
C SER A 122 4.53 -2.20 -9.84
N HIS A 123 3.95 -3.23 -9.23
CA HIS A 123 4.20 -4.65 -9.54
C HIS A 123 2.87 -5.41 -9.63
N HIS A 124 2.14 -5.25 -10.74
CA HIS A 124 0.82 -5.87 -10.91
C HIS A 124 0.77 -6.99 -11.97
N HIS A 125 1.87 -7.22 -12.68
CA HIS A 125 2.02 -8.37 -13.56
C HIS A 125 2.47 -9.60 -12.76
N PRO A 126 1.94 -10.80 -13.05
CA PRO A 126 2.38 -12.01 -12.38
C PRO A 126 3.87 -12.25 -12.65
N VAL A 127 4.68 -12.28 -11.59
CA VAL A 127 6.07 -12.68 -11.70
C VAL A 127 6.09 -14.14 -12.13
N LYS A 128 6.59 -14.43 -13.35
CA LYS A 128 6.81 -15.82 -13.77
C LYS A 128 7.82 -16.45 -12.80
N SER A 129 7.47 -17.58 -12.19
CA SER A 129 8.32 -18.25 -11.22
C SER A 129 9.73 -18.46 -11.79
N ARG A 130 10.76 -18.19 -10.96
CA ARG A 130 12.21 -18.26 -11.28
C ARG A 130 12.81 -17.11 -12.10
N LYS A 131 12.07 -16.04 -12.38
CA LYS A 131 12.68 -14.79 -12.90
C LYS A 131 13.12 -13.88 -11.76
N ILE A 132 14.23 -13.18 -11.97
CA ILE A 132 14.64 -12.05 -11.12
C ILE A 132 13.50 -11.01 -11.19
N PRO A 133 12.95 -10.56 -10.05
CA PRO A 133 11.90 -9.54 -10.05
C PRO A 133 12.47 -8.24 -10.64
N GLY A 134 11.73 -7.58 -11.53
CA GLY A 134 12.13 -6.25 -11.98
C GLY A 134 11.87 -5.18 -10.91
N VAL A 135 12.16 -3.93 -11.24
CA VAL A 135 12.00 -2.80 -10.30
C VAL A 135 10.57 -2.27 -10.20
N GLY A 136 9.68 -2.71 -11.09
CA GLY A 136 8.35 -2.12 -11.25
C GLY A 136 8.39 -0.78 -12.00
N GLU A 137 7.25 -0.09 -12.08
CA GLU A 137 7.16 1.24 -12.70
C GLU A 137 6.42 2.24 -11.81
N PHE A 138 6.78 3.52 -11.92
CA PHE A 138 6.01 4.62 -11.32
C PHE A 138 4.60 4.67 -11.91
N GLN A 139 3.58 4.88 -11.08
CA GLN A 139 2.16 4.79 -11.46
C GLN A 139 1.46 6.14 -11.36
N CYS A 140 2.11 7.21 -11.82
CA CYS A 140 1.69 8.60 -11.66
C CYS A 140 1.37 9.32 -12.97
N TYR A 141 1.03 8.58 -14.03
CA TYR A 141 0.85 9.14 -15.37
C TYR A 141 -0.62 9.40 -15.72
N ASP A 142 -1.54 9.23 -14.76
CA ASP A 142 -2.92 9.68 -14.92
C ASP A 142 -2.99 11.21 -14.92
N GLU A 143 -4.02 11.77 -15.56
CA GLU A 143 -4.16 13.21 -15.74
C GLU A 143 -4.13 13.98 -14.41
N ASN A 144 -4.74 13.42 -13.36
CA ASN A 144 -4.83 14.07 -12.05
C ASN A 144 -3.46 14.11 -11.36
N MET A 145 -2.72 12.99 -11.34
CA MET A 145 -1.36 12.92 -10.82
C MET A 145 -0.41 13.87 -11.56
N ILE A 146 -0.47 13.92 -12.89
CA ILE A 146 0.36 14.83 -13.69
C ILE A 146 0.03 16.29 -13.39
N ASN A 147 -1.25 16.65 -13.21
CA ASN A 147 -1.65 17.99 -12.83
C ASN A 147 -1.15 18.35 -11.42
N HIS A 148 -1.22 17.43 -10.46
CA HIS A 148 -0.66 17.63 -9.11
C HIS A 148 0.86 17.82 -9.15
N LEU A 149 1.58 17.03 -9.94
CA LEU A 149 3.02 17.15 -10.13
C LEU A 149 3.42 18.51 -10.73
N LYS A 150 2.69 18.97 -11.76
CA LYS A 150 2.90 20.30 -12.37
C LYS A 150 2.73 21.42 -11.35
N GLN A 151 1.66 21.39 -10.56
CA GLN A 151 1.40 22.39 -9.52
C GLN A 151 2.49 22.37 -8.45
N HIS A 152 2.92 21.19 -8.01
CA HIS A 152 4.01 21.05 -7.03
C HIS A 152 5.33 21.63 -7.56
N ALA A 153 5.67 21.34 -8.81
CA ALA A 153 6.86 21.88 -9.48
C ALA A 153 6.83 23.41 -9.60
N GLN A 154 5.66 23.97 -9.96
CA GLN A 154 5.46 25.43 -10.03
C GLN A 154 5.63 26.09 -8.66
N ALA A 155 5.05 25.49 -7.60
CA ALA A 155 5.15 26.02 -6.25
C ALA A 155 6.59 26.05 -5.72
N LEU A 156 7.45 25.12 -6.16
CA LEU A 156 8.88 25.09 -5.83
C LEU A 156 9.77 25.87 -6.80
N GLY A 157 9.20 26.64 -7.72
CA GLY A 157 9.96 27.47 -8.67
C GLY A 157 10.69 26.70 -9.77
N ASN A 158 10.39 25.42 -9.95
CA ASN A 158 11.03 24.53 -10.92
C ASN A 158 10.00 23.91 -11.88
N PRO A 159 9.23 24.70 -12.66
CA PRO A 159 8.08 24.22 -13.43
C PRO A 159 8.42 23.11 -14.44
N LEU A 160 9.66 23.08 -14.95
CA LEU A 160 10.11 22.04 -15.90
C LEU A 160 10.22 20.65 -15.26
N TRP A 161 10.38 20.56 -13.94
CA TRP A 161 10.41 19.28 -13.23
C TRP A 161 9.05 18.61 -13.15
N GLY A 162 7.97 19.36 -13.37
CA GLY A 162 6.61 18.85 -13.26
C GLY A 162 6.01 18.32 -14.56
N LEU A 163 6.76 18.30 -15.67
CA LEU A 163 6.19 18.01 -16.99
C LEU A 163 5.73 16.54 -17.13
N ALA A 164 6.44 15.61 -16.49
CA ALA A 164 6.13 14.18 -16.43
C ALA A 164 6.93 13.52 -15.29
N GLY A 165 6.68 12.24 -15.02
CA GLY A 165 7.55 11.41 -14.19
C GLY A 165 8.93 11.16 -14.83
N PRO A 166 9.87 10.51 -14.11
CA PRO A 166 11.20 10.21 -14.62
C PRO A 166 11.18 9.39 -15.92
N HIS A 167 11.72 9.97 -16.99
CA HIS A 167 11.78 9.36 -18.31
C HIS A 167 12.91 8.32 -18.44
N ASP A 168 13.85 8.34 -17.51
CA ASP A 168 15.03 7.48 -17.47
C ASP A 168 14.92 6.37 -16.43
N ALA A 169 13.71 6.09 -15.93
CA ALA A 169 13.42 4.91 -15.13
C ALA A 169 13.38 3.63 -16.02
N PRO A 170 13.75 2.46 -15.47
CA PRO A 170 13.49 1.18 -16.12
C PRO A 170 12.00 0.83 -16.15
N ASN A 171 11.65 -0.13 -17.00
CA ASN A 171 10.32 -0.72 -17.09
C ASN A 171 10.12 -1.84 -16.06
N TYR A 172 8.89 -2.37 -15.95
CA TYR A 172 8.48 -3.32 -14.90
C TYR A 172 9.45 -4.46 -14.60
N ASP A 173 9.91 -5.17 -15.65
CA ASP A 173 10.70 -6.40 -15.56
C ASP A 173 12.22 -6.15 -15.60
N GLN A 174 12.66 -4.90 -15.67
CA GLN A 174 14.06 -4.53 -15.82
C GLN A 174 14.76 -4.36 -14.47
N SER A 175 16.08 -4.55 -14.45
CA SER A 175 16.90 -4.35 -13.25
C SER A 175 17.18 -2.85 -13.01
N PRO A 176 17.61 -2.46 -11.79
CA PRO A 176 17.87 -1.06 -11.47
C PRO A 176 18.86 -0.36 -12.41
N ASN A 177 19.88 -1.08 -12.89
CA ASN A 177 20.95 -0.53 -13.73
C ASN A 177 20.60 -0.49 -15.23
N TRP A 178 19.40 -0.92 -15.63
CA TRP A 178 19.01 -0.97 -17.05
C TRP A 178 18.90 0.42 -17.68
N ASN A 179 18.44 1.40 -16.92
CA ASN A 179 18.34 2.80 -17.32
C ASN A 179 18.97 3.71 -16.25
N ASN A 180 19.06 5.02 -16.47
CA ASN A 180 19.84 5.91 -15.62
C ASN A 180 19.24 6.15 -14.23
N PHE A 181 17.92 6.11 -14.07
CA PHE A 181 17.29 6.64 -12.88
C PHE A 181 17.69 5.93 -11.59
N PHE A 182 17.81 4.59 -11.58
CA PHE A 182 18.13 3.78 -10.39
C PHE A 182 19.57 3.25 -10.35
N LYS A 183 20.48 3.77 -11.19
CA LYS A 183 21.88 3.32 -11.20
C LYS A 183 22.53 3.43 -9.82
N GLU A 184 23.33 2.44 -9.48
CA GLU A 184 24.02 2.38 -8.17
C GLU A 184 24.90 3.59 -7.91
N GLN A 185 25.49 4.21 -8.93
CA GLN A 185 26.34 5.40 -8.80
C GLN A 185 25.98 6.41 -9.89
N GLY A 186 25.72 7.66 -9.50
CA GLY A 186 25.37 8.74 -10.42
C GLY A 186 24.01 8.56 -11.08
N GLY A 187 23.11 7.79 -10.46
CA GLY A 187 21.74 7.65 -10.93
C GLY A 187 20.92 8.90 -10.67
N SER A 188 19.90 9.15 -11.49
CA SER A 188 19.08 10.36 -11.35
C SER A 188 18.35 10.44 -10.00
N TRP A 189 18.14 9.30 -9.32
CA TRP A 189 17.64 9.24 -7.94
C TRP A 189 18.51 10.00 -6.91
N GLU A 190 19.81 10.21 -7.19
CA GLU A 190 20.73 10.97 -6.32
C GLU A 190 20.72 12.49 -6.62
N THR A 191 20.03 12.92 -7.68
CA THR A 191 20.00 14.33 -8.10
C THR A 191 18.94 15.13 -7.35
N ALA A 192 19.02 16.47 -7.41
CA ALA A 192 17.98 17.35 -6.88
C ALA A 192 16.59 17.10 -7.50
N TYR A 193 16.55 16.74 -8.79
CA TYR A 193 15.30 16.33 -9.44
C TYR A 193 14.77 15.00 -8.88
N GLY A 194 15.66 14.03 -8.66
CA GLY A 194 15.32 12.74 -8.05
C GLY A 194 14.70 12.91 -6.67
N ASP A 195 15.34 13.71 -5.80
CA ASP A 195 14.83 14.03 -4.47
C ASP A 195 13.47 14.75 -4.53
N PHE A 196 13.32 15.74 -5.42
CA PHE A 196 12.03 16.41 -5.67
C PHE A 196 10.93 15.41 -6.04
N PHE A 197 11.17 14.57 -7.06
CA PHE A 197 10.16 13.67 -7.57
C PHE A 197 9.80 12.58 -6.55
N LEU A 198 10.80 11.96 -5.92
CA LEU A 198 10.58 10.88 -4.95
C LEU A 198 9.94 11.40 -3.66
N SER A 199 10.29 12.62 -3.22
CA SER A 199 9.61 13.30 -2.11
C SER A 199 8.15 13.58 -2.44
N TRP A 200 7.86 14.12 -3.63
CA TRP A 200 6.50 14.34 -4.09
C TRP A 200 5.71 13.02 -4.13
N TYR A 201 6.20 12.03 -4.89
CA TYR A 201 5.50 10.77 -5.13
C TYR A 201 5.20 10.00 -3.84
N SER A 202 6.16 9.94 -2.91
CA SER A 202 5.96 9.33 -1.61
C SER A 202 5.03 10.14 -0.70
N SER A 203 5.11 11.48 -0.72
CA SER A 203 4.20 12.33 0.07
C SER A 203 2.72 12.18 -0.33
N GLN A 204 2.45 11.92 -1.62
CA GLN A 204 1.09 11.67 -2.09
C GLN A 204 0.53 10.38 -1.48
N LEU A 205 1.36 9.31 -1.40
CA LEU A 205 0.98 8.06 -0.77
C LEU A 205 0.77 8.20 0.74
N ILE A 206 1.65 8.95 1.43
CA ILE A 206 1.50 9.23 2.87
C ILE A 206 0.20 10.01 3.15
N SER A 207 -0.10 11.02 2.34
CA SER A 207 -1.33 11.82 2.50
C SER A 207 -2.59 11.00 2.26
N HIS A 208 -2.57 10.10 1.26
CA HIS A 208 -3.64 9.13 1.02
C HIS A 208 -3.87 8.21 2.23
N GLY A 209 -2.78 7.62 2.74
CA GLY A 209 -2.83 6.77 3.93
C GLY A 209 -3.39 7.50 5.15
N ASP A 210 -2.94 8.73 5.40
CA ASP A 210 -3.41 9.56 6.53
C ASP A 210 -4.91 9.85 6.44
N ARG A 211 -5.42 10.21 5.25
CA ARG A 211 -6.87 10.43 5.04
C ARG A 211 -7.68 9.19 5.36
N LEU A 212 -7.28 8.02 4.84
CA LEU A 212 -8.03 6.77 5.04
C LEU A 212 -7.95 6.25 6.47
N LEU A 213 -6.76 6.28 7.09
CA LEU A 213 -6.60 5.85 8.48
C LEU A 213 -7.30 6.81 9.45
N SER A 214 -7.23 8.12 9.22
CA SER A 214 -7.97 9.10 10.03
C SER A 214 -9.49 8.93 9.91
N LEU A 215 -9.99 8.70 8.69
CA LEU A 215 -11.39 8.39 8.43
C LEU A 215 -11.83 7.13 9.20
N ALA A 216 -11.03 6.07 9.16
CA ALA A 216 -11.37 4.84 9.86
C ALA A 216 -11.27 4.97 11.38
N ALA A 217 -10.20 5.57 11.88
CA ALA A 217 -10.01 5.83 13.31
C ALA A 217 -11.17 6.66 13.88
N SER A 218 -11.62 7.69 13.17
CA SER A 218 -12.79 8.47 13.57
C SER A 218 -14.09 7.66 13.50
N THR A 219 -14.32 6.91 12.41
CA THR A 219 -15.55 6.12 12.22
C THR A 219 -15.72 5.02 13.27
N PHE A 220 -14.62 4.41 13.72
CA PHE A 220 -14.63 3.30 14.68
C PHE A 220 -14.21 3.71 16.11
N SER A 221 -14.12 5.02 16.40
CA SER A 221 -13.62 5.54 17.67
C SER A 221 -14.39 5.08 18.91
N ASP A 222 -15.72 4.93 18.79
CA ASP A 222 -16.59 4.46 19.88
C ASP A 222 -16.67 2.93 19.98
N ALA A 223 -16.09 2.21 19.01
CA ALA A 223 -16.10 0.75 18.99
C ALA A 223 -14.81 0.22 19.66
N PRO A 224 -14.89 -0.75 20.58
CA PRO A 224 -13.72 -1.38 21.21
C PRO A 224 -13.03 -2.36 20.25
N VAL A 225 -12.56 -1.86 19.10
CA VAL A 225 -11.88 -2.60 18.04
C VAL A 225 -10.58 -1.93 17.68
N THR A 226 -9.63 -2.72 17.19
CA THR A 226 -8.37 -2.19 16.68
C THR A 226 -8.49 -1.87 15.20
N VAL A 227 -8.15 -0.65 14.79
CA VAL A 227 -8.00 -0.28 13.36
C VAL A 227 -6.57 -0.58 12.90
N ALA A 228 -6.43 -1.13 11.69
CA ALA A 228 -5.16 -1.48 11.09
C ALA A 228 -5.10 -1.11 9.60
N GLY A 229 -3.88 -0.97 9.09
CA GLY A 229 -3.58 -0.85 7.67
C GLY A 229 -2.45 -1.78 7.27
N LYS A 230 -2.43 -2.22 6.01
CA LYS A 230 -1.39 -3.13 5.50
C LYS A 230 -0.31 -2.37 4.76
N VAL A 231 0.94 -2.66 5.06
CA VAL A 231 2.12 -2.14 4.34
C VAL A 231 2.81 -3.34 3.65
N PRO A 232 3.11 -3.27 2.34
CA PRO A 232 3.78 -4.34 1.63
C PRO A 232 5.22 -4.49 2.09
N LEU A 233 5.78 -5.70 1.94
CA LEU A 233 7.19 -5.96 2.18
C LEU A 233 7.95 -5.95 0.84
N MET A 234 8.35 -4.78 0.37
CA MET A 234 9.06 -4.59 -0.92
C MET A 234 10.55 -4.98 -0.82
N HIS A 235 10.82 -6.25 -0.52
CA HIS A 235 12.16 -6.72 -0.14
C HIS A 235 13.13 -6.92 -1.31
N SER A 236 12.64 -6.94 -2.55
CA SER A 236 13.49 -7.05 -3.75
C SER A 236 14.26 -5.76 -3.98
N TRP A 237 15.51 -5.87 -4.42
CA TRP A 237 16.44 -4.74 -4.61
C TRP A 237 16.77 -3.94 -3.34
N TYR A 238 16.36 -4.38 -2.15
CA TYR A 238 16.63 -3.70 -0.88
C TYR A 238 18.13 -3.50 -0.60
N ARG A 239 19.00 -4.43 -1.04
CA ARG A 239 20.46 -4.32 -0.83
C ARG A 239 21.17 -3.42 -1.85
N THR A 240 20.43 -2.81 -2.77
CA THR A 240 20.96 -1.78 -3.69
C THR A 240 20.91 -0.41 -3.02
N ARG A 241 21.65 0.60 -3.51
CA ARG A 241 21.63 1.95 -2.90
C ARG A 241 20.31 2.68 -3.14
N SER A 242 19.69 2.43 -4.29
CA SER A 242 18.45 3.08 -4.71
C SER A 242 17.19 2.43 -4.15
N HIS A 243 17.22 1.17 -3.73
CA HIS A 243 16.04 0.46 -3.22
C HIS A 243 14.87 0.48 -4.23
N ALA A 244 15.16 0.23 -5.50
CA ALA A 244 14.28 0.60 -6.62
C ALA A 244 12.82 0.09 -6.52
N SER A 245 12.57 -1.13 -6.03
CA SER A 245 11.21 -1.64 -5.84
C SER A 245 10.42 -0.87 -4.77
N GLU A 246 11.09 -0.37 -3.73
CA GLU A 246 10.47 0.47 -2.69
C GLU A 246 10.09 1.84 -3.28
N LEU A 247 11.01 2.44 -4.04
CA LEU A 247 10.79 3.74 -4.69
C LEU A 247 9.60 3.72 -5.64
N THR A 248 9.49 2.72 -6.53
CA THR A 248 8.36 2.62 -7.47
C THR A 248 7.05 2.32 -6.77
N ALA A 249 7.07 1.57 -5.65
CA ALA A 249 5.91 1.32 -4.80
C ALA A 249 5.47 2.53 -3.97
N GLY A 250 6.28 3.60 -3.91
CA GLY A 250 5.98 4.87 -3.24
C GLY A 250 6.68 5.08 -1.91
N PHE A 251 7.56 4.17 -1.48
CA PHE A 251 8.37 4.34 -0.29
C PHE A 251 9.69 4.97 -0.67
N TYR A 252 9.91 6.23 -0.30
CA TYR A 252 11.19 6.88 -0.53
C TYR A 252 12.25 6.41 0.50
N ASN A 253 12.50 5.11 0.53
CA ASN A 253 13.57 4.48 1.29
C ASN A 253 14.82 4.38 0.39
N THR A 254 15.98 4.74 0.89
CA THR A 254 17.27 4.57 0.19
C THR A 254 18.35 4.31 1.23
N VAL A 255 19.57 4.02 0.77
CA VAL A 255 20.73 3.89 1.66
C VAL A 255 20.97 5.13 2.56
N ASN A 256 20.50 6.31 2.15
CA ASN A 256 20.69 7.57 2.86
C ASN A 256 19.43 8.09 3.58
N ARG A 257 18.29 7.42 3.44
CA ARG A 257 16.99 7.91 3.93
C ARG A 257 16.12 6.75 4.38
N ASP A 258 15.74 6.75 5.65
CA ASP A 258 14.74 5.83 6.17
C ASP A 258 13.32 6.28 5.77
N GLY A 259 12.79 5.66 4.71
CA GLY A 259 11.47 5.98 4.17
C GLY A 259 10.30 5.52 5.04
N TYR A 260 10.53 4.61 5.98
CA TYR A 260 9.47 4.02 6.81
C TYR A 260 9.20 4.82 8.10
N GLN A 261 10.06 5.76 8.47
CA GLN A 261 9.82 6.66 9.61
C GLN A 261 8.50 7.43 9.45
N VAL A 262 8.28 8.04 8.28
CA VAL A 262 7.07 8.82 8.00
C VAL A 262 5.82 7.95 7.83
N VAL A 263 6.00 6.70 7.39
CA VAL A 263 4.91 5.72 7.33
C VAL A 263 4.48 5.36 8.75
N ALA A 264 5.43 4.96 9.61
CA ALA A 264 5.14 4.63 11.01
C ALA A 264 4.57 5.83 11.79
N GLU A 265 5.09 7.04 11.56
CA GLU A 265 4.55 8.27 12.14
C GLU A 265 3.06 8.48 11.77
N MET A 266 2.72 8.31 10.49
CA MET A 266 1.35 8.43 10.00
C MET A 266 0.41 7.39 10.62
N PHE A 267 0.86 6.14 10.80
CA PHE A 267 0.08 5.11 11.51
C PHE A 267 -0.08 5.46 13.00
N GLY A 268 0.99 5.91 13.67
CA GLY A 268 0.98 6.27 15.09
C GLY A 268 0.08 7.46 15.37
N LYS A 269 0.14 8.50 14.53
CA LYS A 269 -0.75 9.67 14.58
C LYS A 269 -2.23 9.26 14.57
N ASN A 270 -2.58 8.23 13.79
CA ASN A 270 -3.95 7.73 13.67
C ASN A 270 -4.28 6.58 14.64
N SER A 271 -3.38 6.25 15.58
CA SER A 271 -3.54 5.13 16.54
C SER A 271 -3.89 3.80 15.85
N CYS A 272 -3.34 3.57 14.65
CA CYS A 272 -3.62 2.39 13.84
C CYS A 272 -2.47 1.39 13.90
N LYS A 273 -2.78 0.09 13.89
CA LYS A 273 -1.77 -0.97 13.77
C LYS A 273 -1.28 -1.13 12.34
N MET A 274 -0.04 -1.60 12.22
CA MET A 274 0.54 -1.98 10.94
C MET A 274 0.49 -3.50 10.77
N ILE A 275 -0.03 -3.96 9.63
CA ILE A 275 0.03 -5.36 9.22
C ILE A 275 1.17 -5.52 8.21
N LEU A 276 2.12 -6.41 8.52
CA LEU A 276 3.26 -6.72 7.67
C LEU A 276 3.15 -8.17 7.14
N PRO A 277 3.17 -8.38 5.82
CA PRO A 277 3.31 -9.70 5.24
C PRO A 277 4.77 -10.17 5.29
N GLY A 278 5.02 -11.42 4.88
CA GLY A 278 6.37 -11.95 4.71
C GLY A 278 7.10 -12.30 6.01
N MET A 279 6.37 -12.50 7.10
CA MET A 279 6.98 -12.92 8.38
C MET A 279 7.64 -14.30 8.30
N ASP A 280 7.28 -15.10 7.30
CA ASP A 280 7.87 -16.40 6.99
C ASP A 280 9.12 -16.32 6.10
N LEU A 281 9.42 -15.16 5.52
CA LEU A 281 10.55 -14.99 4.61
C LEU A 281 11.87 -14.85 5.38
N SER A 282 12.92 -15.43 4.80
CA SER A 282 14.31 -15.25 5.24
C SER A 282 15.19 -14.86 4.07
N ASP A 283 16.31 -14.19 4.36
CA ASP A 283 17.29 -13.75 3.36
C ASP A 283 17.96 -14.94 2.66
N GLU A 284 18.14 -16.05 3.37
CA GLU A 284 18.79 -17.29 2.87
C GLU A 284 18.04 -17.89 1.67
N HIS A 285 16.71 -17.80 1.66
CA HIS A 285 15.87 -18.39 0.62
C HIS A 285 15.59 -17.44 -0.56
N GLN A 286 16.20 -16.25 -0.57
CA GLN A 286 16.01 -15.27 -1.64
C GLN A 286 17.02 -15.46 -2.77
N LEU A 287 16.63 -15.06 -3.98
CA LEU A 287 17.55 -14.97 -5.13
C LEU A 287 18.61 -13.90 -4.85
N ARG A 288 19.89 -14.27 -4.95
CA ARG A 288 21.01 -13.34 -4.71
C ARG A 288 21.03 -12.21 -5.73
N GLU A 289 20.68 -12.51 -6.97
CA GLU A 289 20.62 -11.60 -8.10
C GLU A 289 19.50 -10.57 -7.96
N ALA A 290 18.50 -10.83 -7.12
CA ALA A 290 17.44 -9.87 -6.79
C ALA A 290 17.85 -8.88 -5.71
N CYS A 291 19.07 -8.97 -5.15
CA CYS A 291 19.56 -8.14 -4.05
C CYS A 291 18.55 -8.03 -2.90
N SER A 292 17.84 -9.13 -2.63
CA SER A 292 16.68 -9.17 -1.75
C SER A 292 17.07 -9.32 -0.28
N SER A 293 16.36 -8.65 0.64
CA SER A 293 16.59 -8.77 2.08
C SER A 293 15.33 -8.50 2.92
N PRO A 294 14.38 -9.46 2.96
CA PRO A 294 13.17 -9.33 3.77
C PRO A 294 13.47 -9.18 5.27
N GLU A 295 14.51 -9.83 5.81
CA GLU A 295 14.80 -9.75 7.25
C GLU A 295 15.29 -8.35 7.65
N THR A 296 16.17 -7.74 6.84
CA THR A 296 16.67 -6.38 7.12
C THR A 296 15.55 -5.35 6.97
N LEU A 297 14.70 -5.49 5.94
CA LEU A 297 13.56 -4.60 5.74
C LEU A 297 12.53 -4.71 6.89
N LEU A 298 12.20 -5.93 7.32
CA LEU A 298 11.31 -6.14 8.47
C LEU A 298 11.87 -5.49 9.74
N ALA A 299 13.18 -5.61 9.98
CA ALA A 299 13.84 -4.99 11.12
C ALA A 299 13.77 -3.45 11.06
N GLN A 300 13.99 -2.85 9.88
CA GLN A 300 13.88 -1.41 9.66
C GLN A 300 12.46 -0.91 9.97
N ILE A 301 11.44 -1.53 9.37
CA ILE A 301 10.03 -1.15 9.60
C ILE A 301 9.67 -1.32 11.08
N THR A 302 10.10 -2.41 11.71
CA THR A 302 9.86 -2.68 13.14
C THR A 302 10.47 -1.60 14.03
N ALA A 303 11.70 -1.17 13.74
CA ALA A 303 12.36 -0.10 14.47
C ALA A 303 11.61 1.24 14.32
N ALA A 304 11.14 1.57 13.11
CA ALA A 304 10.32 2.76 12.86
C ALA A 304 8.99 2.70 13.62
N CYS A 305 8.27 1.58 13.58
CA CYS A 305 7.03 1.39 14.32
C CYS A 305 7.24 1.51 15.83
N ARG A 306 8.28 0.88 16.38
CA ARG A 306 8.61 0.98 17.81
C ARG A 306 8.83 2.43 18.24
N LYS A 307 9.59 3.19 17.45
CA LYS A 307 9.87 4.61 17.73
C LYS A 307 8.60 5.48 17.76
N HIS A 308 7.60 5.14 16.95
CA HIS A 308 6.33 5.88 16.85
C HIS A 308 5.17 5.22 17.60
N GLY A 309 5.44 4.20 18.44
CA GLY A 309 4.41 3.53 19.24
C GLY A 309 3.39 2.73 18.42
N VAL A 310 3.72 2.32 17.20
CA VAL A 310 2.84 1.53 16.33
C VAL A 310 2.99 0.05 16.63
N GLU A 311 1.88 -0.59 16.99
CA GLU A 311 1.82 -2.04 17.13
C GLU A 311 1.84 -2.72 15.75
N ILE A 312 2.60 -3.82 15.67
CA ILE A 312 2.73 -4.63 14.45
C ILE A 312 1.97 -5.95 14.62
N SER A 313 1.33 -6.36 13.53
CA SER A 313 0.82 -7.72 13.34
C SER A 313 1.40 -8.32 12.07
N GLY A 314 1.56 -9.64 12.06
CA GLY A 314 2.30 -10.36 11.03
C GLY A 314 1.45 -11.30 10.21
N GLN A 315 1.78 -11.43 8.91
CA GLN A 315 1.21 -12.43 7.99
C GLN A 315 2.33 -13.16 7.24
N ASN A 316 2.09 -14.40 6.82
CA ASN A 316 2.96 -15.10 5.87
C ASN A 316 2.82 -14.52 4.46
N SER A 317 3.83 -14.69 3.60
CA SER A 317 3.87 -14.15 2.24
C SER A 317 3.03 -14.96 1.25
N SER A 318 2.89 -16.28 1.45
CA SER A 318 2.20 -17.14 0.48
C SER A 318 1.47 -18.31 1.16
N VAL A 319 0.38 -18.77 0.53
CA VAL A 319 -0.46 -19.88 1.02
C VAL A 319 0.32 -21.19 1.08
N SER A 320 1.23 -21.41 0.13
CA SER A 320 2.04 -22.63 0.05
C SER A 320 3.06 -22.77 1.18
N GLY A 321 3.31 -21.67 1.91
CA GLY A 321 4.36 -21.58 2.91
C GLY A 321 5.76 -21.71 2.30
N VAL A 322 6.78 -21.44 3.10
CA VAL A 322 8.17 -21.72 2.78
C VAL A 322 8.74 -22.76 3.73
N PRO A 323 9.77 -23.53 3.34
CA PRO A 323 10.45 -24.44 4.25
C PRO A 323 10.89 -23.71 5.53
N ARG A 324 10.53 -24.28 6.70
CA ARG A 324 10.79 -23.67 8.03
C ARG A 324 10.15 -22.29 8.24
N GLY A 325 9.10 -21.96 7.48
CA GLY A 325 8.42 -20.67 7.54
C GLY A 325 7.80 -20.38 8.90
N PHE A 326 7.32 -21.38 9.64
CA PHE A 326 6.75 -21.18 10.97
C PHE A 326 7.82 -20.81 12.01
N GLU A 327 9.00 -21.43 11.94
CA GLU A 327 10.16 -21.08 12.75
C GLU A 327 10.64 -19.67 12.43
N GLN A 328 10.64 -19.29 11.16
CA GLN A 328 10.97 -17.94 10.73
C GLN A 328 9.95 -16.92 11.23
N ILE A 329 8.65 -17.21 11.18
CA ILE A 329 7.60 -16.35 11.77
C ILE A 329 7.86 -16.14 13.26
N LYS A 330 8.16 -17.21 14.01
CA LYS A 330 8.47 -17.09 15.44
C LYS A 330 9.69 -16.22 15.68
N LYS A 331 10.76 -16.42 14.90
CA LYS A 331 11.97 -15.59 14.97
C LYS A 331 11.65 -14.11 14.72
N ASN A 332 10.92 -13.82 13.65
CA ASN A 332 10.60 -12.46 13.23
C ASN A 332 9.62 -11.76 14.19
N LEU A 333 8.71 -12.49 14.85
CA LEU A 333 7.81 -11.93 15.88
C LEU A 333 8.49 -11.74 17.23
N LEU A 334 9.33 -12.69 17.66
CA LEU A 334 9.96 -12.67 18.99
C LEU A 334 11.23 -11.82 19.02
N GLY A 335 11.97 -11.75 17.92
CA GLY A 335 13.16 -10.90 17.77
C GLY A 335 12.85 -9.41 17.91
N SER A 336 11.61 -8.99 17.64
CA SER A 336 11.12 -7.62 17.83
C SER A 336 11.07 -7.18 19.30
N PHE A 337 11.23 -8.09 20.27
CA PHE A 337 11.20 -7.79 21.71
C PHE A 337 12.58 -7.78 22.37
N ILE A 338 13.64 -8.12 21.64
CA ILE A 338 15.00 -8.18 22.16
C ILE A 338 15.81 -7.14 21.42
N HIS A 339 15.90 -5.93 21.97
CA HIS A 339 17.00 -4.95 21.89
C HIS A 339 16.53 -3.60 22.40
#